data_AF-A0A6J4PKI8-F1
#
_entry.id   AF-A0A6J4PKI8-F1
#
_cell.length_a   1.000
_cell.length_b   1.000
_cell.length_c   1.000
_cell.angle_alpha   90.00
_cell.angle_beta   90.00
_cell.angle_gamma   90.00
#
_symmetry.space_group_name_H-M   'P 1'
#
loop_
_entity.id
_entity.type
_entity.pdbx_description
1 polymer ?
#
loop_
_entity_poly.entity_id
_entity_poly.type
_entity_poly.pdbx_seq_one_letter_code
_entity_poly.pdbx_strand_id
1 'polypeptide(L)'
;MPDRRGLTVKVEGLGWLGIRTERFEETARFFRGVMGLEEARRERNVVGLAFPDGTEMEVWRPEDEFHSFFGTGPVVGFRVDDVDAARAEMEMEATGVRFLGPVQRSDVTAWSHFRGPDGNVYEVIGRR
;
A
#
# COMPACT_ATOMS: atom_id res chain seq x y z
N MET A 1 -28.18 -6.98 5.82
CA MET A 1 -26.95 -6.32 5.36
C MET A 1 -27.28 -4.84 5.21
N PRO A 2 -26.61 -3.91 5.90
CA PRO A 2 -26.93 -2.50 5.72
C PRO A 2 -26.65 -2.08 4.28
N ASP A 3 -27.54 -1.25 3.74
CA ASP A 3 -27.46 -0.66 2.41
C ASP A 3 -26.16 0.18 2.29
N ARG A 4 -25.35 -0.08 1.26
CA ARG A 4 -24.05 0.61 1.01
C ARG A 4 -24.21 1.99 0.37
N ARG A 5 -25.43 2.53 0.30
CA ARG A 5 -25.66 3.89 -0.20
C ARG A 5 -25.21 4.90 0.85
N GLY A 6 -23.99 5.42 0.67
CA GLY A 6 -23.43 6.50 1.50
C GLY A 6 -21.93 6.44 1.76
N LEU A 7 -21.19 5.45 1.21
CA LEU A 7 -19.72 5.47 1.28
C LEU A 7 -19.17 6.28 0.10
N THR A 8 -18.43 7.35 0.40
CA THR A 8 -17.77 8.20 -0.61
C THR A 8 -16.70 7.44 -1.40
N VAL A 9 -16.07 6.42 -0.79
CA VAL A 9 -15.09 5.54 -1.44
C VAL A 9 -15.47 4.07 -1.22
N LYS A 10 -15.47 3.27 -2.29
CA LYS A 10 -15.78 1.84 -2.23
C LYS A 10 -14.51 1.00 -1.97
N VAL A 11 -14.25 0.72 -0.70
CA VAL A 11 -13.17 -0.19 -0.27
C VAL A 11 -13.63 -1.66 -0.36
N GLU A 12 -12.80 -2.49 -1.00
CA GLU A 12 -13.07 -3.90 -1.28
C GLU A 12 -12.27 -4.86 -0.38
N GLY A 13 -11.20 -4.38 0.24
CA GLY A 13 -10.39 -5.15 1.19
C GLY A 13 -8.99 -4.58 1.36
N LEU A 14 -8.08 -5.39 1.91
CA LEU A 14 -6.65 -5.13 1.83
C LEU A 14 -6.16 -5.47 0.42
N GLY A 15 -5.34 -4.58 -0.14
CA GLY A 15 -4.78 -4.71 -1.48
C GLY A 15 -3.27 -4.82 -1.50
N TRP A 16 -2.59 -4.28 -0.48
CA TRP A 16 -1.14 -4.23 -0.44
C TRP A 16 -0.61 -3.94 0.97
N LEU A 17 0.65 -4.28 1.25
CA LEU A 17 1.36 -3.95 2.49
C LEU A 17 2.81 -3.54 2.22
N GLY A 18 3.21 -2.37 2.69
CA GLY A 18 4.57 -1.85 2.58
C GLY A 18 5.31 -1.82 3.90
N ILE A 19 6.58 -2.19 3.90
CA ILE A 19 7.47 -2.02 5.05
C ILE A 19 8.78 -1.42 4.57
N ARG A 20 9.23 -0.31 5.15
CA ARG A 20 10.58 0.22 4.94
C ARG A 20 11.42 0.00 6.19
N THR A 21 12.60 -0.61 6.07
CA THR A 21 13.37 -1.02 7.26
C THR A 21 14.88 -1.11 7.02
N GLU A 22 15.65 -0.68 8.01
CA GLU A 22 17.11 -0.88 8.10
C GLU A 22 17.49 -2.37 8.21
N ARG A 23 16.56 -3.22 8.69
CA ARG A 23 16.77 -4.66 8.89
C ARG A 23 16.21 -5.47 7.71
N PHE A 24 16.47 -5.01 6.49
CA PHE A 24 15.85 -5.53 5.25
C PHE A 24 15.97 -7.06 5.11
N GLU A 25 17.19 -7.60 5.17
CA GLU A 25 17.42 -9.04 4.95
C GLU A 25 16.78 -9.92 6.03
N GLU A 26 16.77 -9.42 7.27
CA GLU A 26 16.18 -10.15 8.39
C GLU A 26 14.66 -10.16 8.31
N THR A 27 14.07 -9.02 7.93
CA THR A 27 12.63 -8.86 7.74
C THR A 27 12.15 -9.72 6.57
N ALA A 28 12.84 -9.65 5.43
CA ALA A 28 12.56 -10.49 4.26
C ALA A 28 12.66 -11.99 4.60
N ARG A 29 13.70 -12.39 5.33
CA ARG A 29 13.90 -13.78 5.76
C ARG A 29 12.80 -14.24 6.72
N PHE A 30 12.34 -13.37 7.62
CA PHE A 30 11.23 -13.69 8.52
C PHE A 30 9.95 -14.00 7.74
N PHE A 31 9.53 -13.10 6.84
CA PHE A 31 8.30 -13.30 6.07
C PHE A 31 8.38 -14.50 5.12
N ARG A 32 9.53 -14.70 4.45
CA ARG A 32 9.70 -15.86 3.57
C ARG A 32 9.85 -17.17 4.34
N GLY A 33 10.76 -17.22 5.31
CA GLY A 33 11.20 -18.47 5.94
C GLY A 33 10.36 -18.91 7.13
N VAL A 34 9.85 -17.96 7.92
CA VAL A 34 9.05 -18.26 9.12
C VAL A 34 7.56 -18.17 8.80
N MET A 35 7.14 -17.12 8.09
CA MET A 35 5.74 -16.93 7.72
C MET A 35 5.35 -17.66 6.42
N GLY A 36 6.33 -18.19 5.67
CA GLY A 36 6.08 -19.04 4.50
C GLY A 36 5.58 -18.30 3.27
N LEU A 37 5.77 -16.98 3.17
CA LEU A 37 5.35 -16.22 1.99
C LEU A 37 6.27 -16.51 0.80
N GLU A 38 5.68 -16.60 -0.39
CA GLU A 38 6.42 -16.84 -1.62
C GLU A 38 7.08 -15.55 -2.11
N GLU A 39 8.34 -15.64 -2.54
CA GLU A 39 9.05 -14.52 -3.13
C GLU A 39 8.64 -14.35 -4.59
N ALA A 40 7.81 -13.35 -4.88
CA ALA A 40 7.29 -13.06 -6.21
C ALA A 40 8.28 -12.20 -7.04
N ARG A 41 9.01 -11.30 -6.37
CA ARG A 41 9.95 -10.37 -7.00
C ARG A 41 11.11 -10.04 -6.07
N ARG A 42 12.31 -9.89 -6.63
CA ARG A 42 13.47 -9.34 -5.90
C ARG A 42 14.29 -8.43 -6.79
N GLU A 43 14.55 -7.24 -6.27
CA GLU A 43 15.42 -6.24 -6.86
C GLU A 43 16.40 -5.71 -5.81
N ARG A 44 17.23 -4.72 -6.19
CA ARG A 44 18.29 -4.18 -5.32
C ARG A 44 17.74 -3.69 -3.98
N ASN A 45 16.65 -2.92 -4.01
CA ASN A 45 16.13 -2.20 -2.86
C ASN A 45 14.78 -2.75 -2.37
N VAL A 46 14.23 -3.79 -3.01
CA VAL A 46 12.91 -4.33 -2.67
C VAL A 46 12.84 -5.84 -2.83
N VAL A 47 12.05 -6.47 -1.96
CA VAL A 47 11.51 -7.81 -2.19
C VAL A 47 9.99 -7.74 -2.12
N GLY A 48 9.33 -8.29 -3.14
CA GLY A 48 7.90 -8.53 -3.20
C GLY A 48 7.59 -9.96 -2.78
N LEU A 49 6.64 -10.12 -1.85
CA LEU A 49 6.21 -11.40 -1.29
C LEU A 49 4.70 -11.56 -1.47
N ALA A 50 4.27 -12.70 -1.99
CA ALA A 50 2.87 -12.99 -2.25
C ALA A 50 2.21 -13.71 -1.06
N PHE A 51 1.00 -13.26 -0.71
CA PHE A 51 0.08 -13.99 0.15
C PHE A 51 -0.68 -15.06 -0.66
N PRO A 52 -1.23 -16.10 -0.01
CA PRO A 52 -2.01 -17.14 -0.67
C PRO A 52 -3.27 -16.63 -1.40
N ASP A 53 -3.80 -15.47 -1.02
CA ASP A 53 -4.96 -14.85 -1.65
C ASP A 53 -4.60 -13.92 -2.84
N GLY A 54 -3.31 -13.88 -3.21
CA GLY A 54 -2.79 -13.05 -4.29
C GLY A 54 -2.53 -11.60 -3.92
N THR A 55 -2.75 -11.20 -2.66
CA THR A 55 -2.29 -9.91 -2.14
C THR A 55 -0.76 -9.91 -2.09
N GLU A 56 -0.13 -8.76 -2.32
CA GLU A 56 1.33 -8.61 -2.25
C GLU A 56 1.73 -7.76 -1.04
N MET A 57 2.88 -8.10 -0.45
CA MET A 57 3.62 -7.18 0.42
C MET A 57 5.01 -6.90 -0.13
N GLU A 58 5.51 -5.71 0.15
CA GLU A 58 6.85 -5.32 -0.23
C GLU A 58 7.65 -4.84 0.98
N VAL A 59 8.88 -5.33 1.07
CA VAL A 59 9.87 -4.84 2.02
C VAL A 59 10.87 -4.02 1.24
N TRP A 60 11.08 -2.78 1.68
CA TRP A 60 11.94 -1.78 1.05
C TRP A 60 13.15 -1.47 1.92
N ARG A 61 14.30 -1.30 1.27
CA ARG A 61 15.51 -0.80 1.90
C ARG A 61 15.43 0.72 2.12
N PRO A 62 16.23 1.27 3.06
CA PRO A 62 16.29 2.72 3.28
C PRO A 62 16.80 3.51 2.07
N GLU A 63 17.64 2.91 1.22
CA GLU A 63 18.19 3.54 0.02
C GLU A 63 17.16 3.75 -1.10
N ASP A 64 15.95 3.21 -0.97
CA ASP A 64 14.85 3.61 -1.85
C ASP A 64 14.34 5.00 -1.47
N GLU A 65 14.58 5.97 -2.36
CA GLU A 65 14.22 7.37 -2.12
C GLU A 65 12.72 7.62 -2.24
N PHE A 66 12.04 6.87 -3.11
CA PHE A 66 10.61 7.06 -3.35
C PHE A 66 9.82 6.76 -2.07
N HIS A 67 10.08 5.64 -1.41
CA HIS A 67 9.39 5.26 -0.16
C HIS A 67 9.96 5.91 1.11
N SER A 68 10.77 6.98 0.99
CA SER A 68 11.33 7.71 2.14
C SER A 68 10.27 8.29 3.09
N PHE A 69 9.04 8.46 2.62
CA PHE A 69 7.91 8.92 3.43
C PHE A 69 7.29 7.82 4.32
N PHE A 70 7.70 6.56 4.18
CA PHE A 70 7.28 5.47 5.06
C PHE A 70 7.83 5.71 6.47
N GLY A 71 6.95 5.56 7.47
CA GLY A 71 7.32 5.68 8.87
C GLY A 71 7.95 4.42 9.44
N THR A 72 7.87 4.27 10.76
CA THR A 72 8.40 3.10 11.48
C THR A 72 7.50 1.87 11.38
N GLY A 73 6.21 2.06 11.11
CA GLY A 73 5.21 1.00 10.99
C GLY A 73 4.95 0.59 9.53
N PRO A 74 4.27 -0.56 9.32
CA PRO A 74 3.81 -0.95 8.00
C PRO A 74 2.80 0.06 7.41
N VAL A 75 2.85 0.21 6.09
CA VAL A 75 1.91 1.01 5.29
C VAL A 75 0.87 0.07 4.70
N VAL A 76 -0.40 0.32 5.01
CA VAL A 76 -1.50 -0.54 4.54
C VAL A 76 -2.13 0.06 3.28
N GLY A 77 -2.23 -0.75 2.24
CA GLY A 77 -2.96 -0.44 1.00
C GLY A 77 -4.38 -1.00 1.03
N PHE A 78 -5.36 -0.11 0.87
CA PHE A 78 -6.77 -0.47 0.74
C PHE A 78 -7.14 -0.65 -0.72
N ARG A 79 -7.67 -1.81 -1.07
CA ARG A 79 -8.15 -2.09 -2.42
C ARG A 79 -9.43 -1.30 -2.68
N VAL A 80 -9.43 -0.52 -3.76
CA VAL A 80 -10.57 0.25 -4.25
C VAL A 80 -10.87 -0.13 -5.70
N ASP A 81 -12.10 0.13 -6.15
CA ASP A 81 -12.52 -0.13 -7.52
C ASP A 81 -11.97 0.88 -8.52
N ASP A 82 -11.87 2.15 -8.13
CA ASP A 82 -11.27 3.22 -8.93
C ASP A 82 -10.39 4.12 -8.06
N VAL A 83 -9.09 4.13 -8.32
CA VAL A 83 -8.09 4.89 -7.54
C VAL A 83 -8.20 6.39 -7.78
N ASP A 84 -8.52 6.81 -9.01
CA ASP A 84 -8.63 8.22 -9.36
C ASP A 84 -9.89 8.81 -8.72
N ALA A 85 -11.02 8.11 -8.82
CA ALA A 85 -12.25 8.51 -8.15
C ALA A 85 -12.09 8.50 -6.62
N ALA A 86 -11.52 7.43 -6.05
CA ALA A 86 -11.26 7.34 -4.61
C ALA A 86 -10.41 8.51 -4.10
N ARG A 87 -9.35 8.84 -4.83
CA ARG A 87 -8.49 9.97 -4.49
C ARG A 87 -9.23 11.30 -4.53
N ALA A 88 -9.95 11.58 -5.62
CA ALA A 88 -10.67 12.84 -5.79
C ALA A 88 -11.70 13.05 -4.67
N GLU A 89 -12.46 12.00 -4.35
CA GLU A 89 -13.45 12.01 -3.27
C GLU A 89 -12.78 12.23 -1.89
N MET A 90 -11.65 11.57 -1.63
CA MET A 90 -10.90 11.77 -0.38
C MET A 90 -10.32 13.18 -0.27
N GLU A 91 -9.83 13.77 -1.37
CA GLU A 91 -9.34 15.16 -1.40
C GLU A 91 -10.45 16.17 -1.09
N MET A 92 -11.70 15.87 -1.47
CA MET A 92 -12.86 16.72 -1.21
C MET A 92 -13.39 16.59 0.23
N GLU A 93 -13.55 15.36 0.72
CA GLU A 93 -14.34 15.09 1.92
C GLU A 93 -13.48 14.87 3.19
N ALA A 94 -12.22 14.45 3.06
CA ALA A 94 -11.45 13.96 4.20
C ALA A 94 -10.55 15.05 4.82
N THR A 95 -11.06 15.71 5.87
CA THR A 95 -10.24 16.62 6.69
C THR A 95 -9.09 15.86 7.35
N GLY A 96 -7.86 16.38 7.23
CA GLY A 96 -6.66 15.76 7.80
C GLY A 96 -6.02 14.68 6.93
N VAL A 97 -6.54 14.44 5.72
CA VAL A 97 -5.89 13.56 4.73
C VAL A 97 -5.02 14.39 3.79
N ARG A 98 -3.83 13.88 3.46
CA ARG A 98 -2.91 14.52 2.49
C ARG A 98 -2.25 13.49 1.59
N PHE A 99 -2.46 13.60 0.28
CA PHE A 99 -1.79 12.73 -0.69
C PHE A 99 -0.29 13.04 -0.83
N LEU A 100 0.49 11.98 -0.99
CA LEU A 100 1.95 11.99 -1.08
C LEU A 100 2.35 11.76 -2.54
N GLY A 101 2.34 12.85 -3.31
CA GLY A 101 2.67 12.82 -4.74
C GLY A 101 1.48 12.49 -5.66
N PRO A 102 1.73 12.29 -6.96
CA PRO A 102 0.71 11.93 -7.93
C PRO A 102 0.34 10.44 -7.84
N VAL A 103 -0.83 10.09 -8.40
CA VAL A 103 -1.24 8.69 -8.58
C VAL A 103 -0.21 7.95 -9.44
N GLN A 104 0.37 6.90 -8.88
CA GLN A 104 1.34 6.02 -9.52
C GLN A 104 0.62 4.92 -10.29
N ARG A 105 1.24 4.40 -11.34
CA ARG A 105 0.64 3.45 -12.27
C ARG A 105 1.67 2.46 -12.80
N SER A 106 1.25 1.20 -12.91
CA SER A 106 1.86 0.16 -13.71
C SER A 106 0.94 -0.18 -14.90
N ASP A 107 1.26 -1.24 -15.63
CA ASP A 107 0.39 -1.76 -16.71
C ASP A 107 -0.93 -2.33 -16.17
N VAL A 108 -0.97 -2.79 -14.92
CA VAL A 108 -2.11 -3.55 -14.36
C VAL A 108 -2.73 -2.92 -13.11
N THR A 109 -2.02 -2.02 -12.45
CA THR A 109 -2.43 -1.42 -11.17
C THR A 109 -2.17 0.08 -11.14
N ALA A 110 -3.02 0.80 -10.41
CA ALA A 110 -2.80 2.17 -10.00
C ALA A 110 -2.79 2.24 -8.47
N TRP A 111 -2.05 3.18 -7.90
CA TRP A 111 -2.03 3.40 -6.46
C TRP A 111 -1.71 4.84 -6.10
N SER A 112 -2.11 5.24 -4.90
CA SER A 112 -1.82 6.57 -4.37
C SER A 112 -1.61 6.52 -2.87
N HIS A 113 -0.43 6.97 -2.43
CA HIS A 113 -0.09 7.09 -1.02
C HIS A 113 -0.67 8.36 -0.41
N PHE A 114 -1.10 8.29 0.84
CA PHE A 114 -1.59 9.43 1.59
C PHE A 114 -1.24 9.33 3.07
N ARG A 115 -1.19 10.48 3.74
CA ARG A 115 -1.16 10.57 5.20
C ARG A 115 -2.59 10.70 5.71
N GLY A 116 -2.97 9.83 6.64
CA GLY A 116 -4.27 9.86 7.30
C GLY A 116 -4.35 10.92 8.41
N PRO A 117 -5.55 11.12 9.00
CA PRO A 117 -5.76 12.09 10.08
C PRO A 117 -4.99 11.78 11.36
N ASP A 118 -4.56 10.53 11.54
CA ASP A 118 -3.69 10.06 12.62
C ASP A 118 -2.19 10.28 12.34
N GLY A 119 -1.85 10.82 11.17
CA GLY A 119 -0.48 11.03 10.74
C GLY A 119 0.20 9.78 10.17
N ASN A 120 -0.46 8.62 10.11
CA ASN A 120 0.12 7.42 9.50
C ASN A 120 0.05 7.47 7.97
N VAL A 121 0.90 6.68 7.31
CA VAL A 121 0.89 6.55 5.85
C VAL A 121 0.08 5.32 5.45
N TYR A 122 -0.77 5.52 4.45
CA TYR A 122 -1.65 4.53 3.87
C TYR A 122 -1.59 4.62 2.35
N GLU A 123 -2.17 3.64 1.68
CA GLU A 123 -2.32 3.61 0.23
C GLU A 123 -3.76 3.25 -0.16
N VAL A 124 -4.23 3.81 -1.27
CA VAL A 124 -5.34 3.23 -2.05
C VAL A 124 -4.77 2.58 -3.30
N ILE A 125 -5.18 1.36 -3.61
CA ILE A 125 -4.69 0.58 -4.74
C ILE A 125 -5.85 -0.08 -5.48
N GLY A 126 -5.77 -0.16 -6.80
CA GLY A 126 -6.81 -0.76 -7.63
C GLY A 126 -6.26 -1.26 -8.95
N ARG A 127 -7.04 -2.13 -9.61
CA ARG A 127 -6.71 -2.54 -10.99
C ARG A 127 -6.91 -1.36 -11.92
N ARG A 128 -6.11 -1.33 -12.98
CA ARG A 128 -6.28 -0.39 -14.09
C ARG A 128 -7.33 -0.90 -15.08
#